data_AF-A0ABD6YLU2-F1
#
_entry.id   AF-A0ABD6YLU2-F1
#
_cell.length_a   1.000
_cell.length_b   1.000
_cell.length_c   1.000
_cell.angle_alpha   90.00
_cell.angle_beta   90.00
_cell.angle_gamma   90.00
#
_symmetry.space_group_name_H-M   'P 1'
#
loop_
_entity.id
_entity.type
_entity.pdbx_description
1 polymer ?
#
loop_
_entity_poly.entity_id
_entity_poly.type
_entity_poly.pdbx_seq_one_letter_code
_entity_poly.pdbx_strand_id
1 'polypeptide(L)'
;MNYGELPTIVRQLDIEAKEMMFYQYLPIKLKDQKVFNIEPRLGVFVPFIVHCMSDFKNKYGRYRFLDSYMYLTVKRQYQSKSKLFNRPGYHSDGFLTDDINYIWSDKKEKAKQLINKVKDNGARI
;
A
#
# COMPACT_ATOMS: atom_id res chain seq x y z
N MET A 1 -4.70 4.50 -15.58
CA MET A 1 -3.97 5.30 -14.59
C MET A 1 -2.51 5.22 -14.93
N ASN A 2 -1.89 6.39 -15.06
CA ASN A 2 -0.52 6.57 -15.49
C ASN A 2 0.36 7.02 -14.32
N TYR A 3 1.66 6.80 -14.46
CA TYR A 3 2.65 7.30 -13.51
C TYR A 3 2.53 8.80 -13.33
N GLY A 4 2.65 9.28 -12.09
CA GLY A 4 2.56 10.70 -11.78
C GLY A 4 1.14 11.28 -11.75
N GLU A 5 0.10 10.51 -12.08
CA GLU A 5 -1.28 10.93 -11.88
C GLU A 5 -1.62 11.06 -10.39
N LEU A 6 -2.62 11.90 -10.08
CA LEU A 6 -3.14 12.00 -8.73
C LEU A 6 -3.68 10.64 -8.28
N PRO A 7 -3.34 10.22 -7.07
CA PRO A 7 -3.84 8.95 -6.56
C PRO A 7 -5.37 8.96 -6.42
N THR A 8 -5.99 7.81 -6.62
CA THR A 8 -7.44 7.67 -6.50
C THR A 8 -7.85 7.27 -5.09
N ILE A 9 -8.86 7.95 -4.55
CA ILE A 9 -9.46 7.60 -3.26
C ILE A 9 -10.30 6.34 -3.47
N VAL A 10 -9.97 5.27 -2.76
CA VAL A 10 -10.71 3.99 -2.80
C VAL A 10 -11.73 3.94 -1.67
N ARG A 11 -11.33 4.32 -0.45
CA ARG A 11 -12.16 4.15 0.76
C ARG A 11 -11.65 5.01 1.91
N GLN A 12 -12.49 5.33 2.88
CA GLN A 12 -12.07 5.84 4.18
C GLN A 12 -12.01 4.71 5.20
N LEU A 13 -10.91 4.62 5.97
CA LEU A 13 -10.69 3.60 6.98
C LEU A 13 -10.26 4.25 8.28
N ASP A 14 -10.83 3.76 9.38
CA ASP A 14 -10.43 4.11 10.74
C ASP A 14 -9.62 2.96 11.33
N ILE A 15 -8.32 3.18 11.55
CA ILE A 15 -7.38 2.17 12.03
C ILE A 15 -6.61 2.77 13.19
N GLU A 16 -6.74 2.15 14.35
CA GLU A 16 -6.06 2.58 15.56
C GLU A 16 -4.82 1.72 15.84
N ALA A 17 -3.68 2.10 15.27
CA ALA A 17 -2.39 1.51 15.64
C ALA A 17 -1.80 2.27 16.84
N LYS A 18 -1.42 1.58 17.93
CA LYS A 18 -0.82 2.24 19.11
C LYS A 18 0.69 2.04 19.18
N GLU A 19 1.16 0.87 18.76
CA GLU A 19 2.56 0.48 18.88
C GLU A 19 3.47 1.21 17.90
N MET A 20 4.65 1.64 18.36
CA MET A 20 5.74 2.05 17.47
C MET A 20 6.16 0.84 16.61
N MET A 21 6.29 1.04 15.31
CA MET A 21 6.68 -0.04 14.40
C MET A 21 7.34 0.47 13.12
N PHE A 22 8.22 -0.36 12.56
CA PHE A 22 8.90 -0.14 11.29
C PHE A 22 9.04 -1.47 10.54
N TYR A 23 8.07 -1.76 9.67
CA TYR A 23 8.11 -2.86 8.72
C TYR A 23 8.31 -2.28 7.33
N GLN A 24 9.28 -2.81 6.59
CA GLN A 24 9.55 -2.39 5.22
C GLN A 24 9.55 -3.63 4.34
N TYR A 25 8.67 -3.64 3.33
CA TYR A 25 8.50 -4.76 2.39
C TYR A 25 8.32 -6.12 3.06
N LEU A 26 7.54 -6.20 4.14
CA LEU A 26 7.21 -7.48 4.78
C LEU A 26 6.35 -8.31 3.81
N PRO A 27 6.79 -9.46 3.29
CA PRO A 27 5.93 -10.29 2.44
C PRO A 27 4.77 -10.84 3.26
N ILE A 28 3.54 -10.59 2.80
CA ILE A 28 2.31 -11.07 3.45
C ILE A 28 1.56 -12.08 2.58
N LYS A 29 1.85 -12.15 1.28
CA LYS A 29 1.29 -13.13 0.35
C LYS A 29 2.32 -13.41 -0.76
N LEU A 30 2.61 -14.68 -1.00
CA LEU A 30 3.42 -15.15 -2.13
C LEU A 30 2.54 -15.46 -3.35
N LYS A 31 3.18 -15.71 -4.48
CA LYS A 31 2.52 -16.24 -5.67
C LYS A 31 1.74 -17.52 -5.34
N ASP A 32 0.60 -17.69 -6.02
CA ASP A 32 -0.36 -18.81 -5.90
C ASP A 32 -1.09 -18.92 -4.55
N GLN A 33 -0.67 -18.18 -3.52
CA GLN A 33 -1.41 -18.08 -2.27
C GLN A 33 -2.71 -17.30 -2.46
N LYS A 34 -3.81 -17.78 -1.87
CA LYS A 34 -5.13 -17.11 -1.92
C LYS A 34 -5.37 -16.15 -0.77
N VAL A 35 -4.66 -16.37 0.33
CA VAL A 35 -4.77 -15.66 1.61
C VAL A 35 -3.44 -15.02 1.95
N PHE A 36 -3.48 -13.98 2.78
CA PHE A 36 -2.28 -13.38 3.35
C PHE A 36 -2.03 -13.96 4.75
N ASN A 37 -0.78 -13.86 5.21
CA ASN A 37 -0.39 -14.14 6.57
C ASN A 37 0.39 -12.95 7.14
N ILE A 38 0.14 -12.63 8.41
CA ILE A 38 0.78 -11.53 9.12
C ILE A 38 0.98 -11.91 10.59
N GLU A 39 1.97 -11.27 11.22
CA GLU A 39 2.13 -11.34 12.67
C GLU A 39 0.86 -10.84 13.38
N PRO A 40 0.39 -11.49 14.47
CA PRO A 40 -0.84 -11.12 15.17
C PRO A 40 -0.92 -9.63 15.56
N ARG A 41 0.21 -9.01 15.91
CA ARG A 41 0.29 -7.58 16.26
C ARG A 41 -0.06 -6.63 15.12
N LEU A 42 0.08 -7.09 13.87
CA LEU A 42 -0.32 -6.36 12.67
C LEU A 42 -1.81 -6.55 12.35
N GLY A 43 -2.54 -7.30 13.18
CA GLY A 43 -3.98 -7.57 13.02
C GLY A 43 -4.83 -6.30 12.88
N VAL A 44 -4.40 -5.18 13.46
CA VAL A 44 -5.05 -3.86 13.30
C VAL A 44 -5.16 -3.41 11.82
N PHE A 45 -4.29 -3.90 10.94
CA PHE A 45 -4.28 -3.57 9.51
C PHE A 45 -5.06 -4.56 8.65
N VAL A 46 -5.66 -5.61 9.21
CA VAL A 46 -6.48 -6.58 8.45
C VAL A 46 -7.58 -5.91 7.63
N PRO A 47 -8.37 -4.95 8.16
CA PRO A 47 -9.39 -4.27 7.36
C PRO A 47 -8.80 -3.57 6.13
N PHE A 48 -7.63 -2.90 6.29
CA PHE A 48 -6.91 -2.28 5.18
C PHE A 48 -6.51 -3.30 4.13
N ILE A 49 -5.84 -4.40 4.54
CA ILE A 49 -5.37 -5.44 3.63
C ILE A 49 -6.53 -6.06 2.84
N VAL A 50 -7.64 -6.39 3.51
CA VAL A 50 -8.83 -6.98 2.87
C VAL A 50 -9.43 -6.03 1.84
N HIS A 51 -9.53 -4.73 2.15
CA HIS A 51 -10.01 -3.74 1.19
C HIS A 51 -9.09 -3.59 -0.02
N CYS A 52 -7.77 -3.58 0.17
CA CYS A 52 -6.79 -3.56 -0.92
C CYS A 52 -6.94 -4.81 -1.82
N MET A 53 -7.07 -6.00 -1.23
CA MET A 53 -7.28 -7.24 -1.99
C MET A 53 -8.58 -7.21 -2.78
N SER A 54 -9.66 -6.70 -2.18
CA SER A 54 -10.96 -6.59 -2.85
C SER A 54 -10.90 -5.62 -4.03
N ASP A 55 -10.34 -4.42 -3.83
CA ASP A 55 -10.18 -3.43 -4.90
C ASP A 55 -9.33 -4.00 -6.04
N PHE A 56 -8.20 -4.62 -5.71
CA PHE A 56 -7.30 -5.21 -6.69
C PHE A 56 -7.99 -6.31 -7.50
N LYS A 57 -8.68 -7.26 -6.84
CA LYS A 57 -9.39 -8.35 -7.52
C LYS A 57 -10.50 -7.83 -8.43
N ASN A 58 -11.24 -6.82 -7.99
CA ASN A 58 -12.33 -6.23 -8.77
C ASN A 58 -11.81 -5.52 -10.02
N LYS A 59 -10.65 -4.86 -9.93
CA LYS A 59 -10.08 -4.05 -11.02
C LYS A 59 -9.19 -4.84 -11.99
N TYR A 60 -8.45 -5.81 -11.47
CA TYR A 60 -7.39 -6.52 -12.20
C TYR A 60 -7.64 -8.03 -12.35
N GLY A 61 -8.67 -8.57 -11.69
CA GLY A 61 -9.07 -9.97 -11.81
C GLY A 61 -8.36 -10.91 -10.82
N ARG A 62 -8.97 -12.09 -10.64
CA ARG A 62 -8.50 -13.12 -9.68
C ARG A 62 -7.19 -13.78 -10.10
N TYR A 63 -6.95 -13.96 -11.40
CA TYR A 63 -5.72 -14.57 -11.90
C TYR A 63 -4.50 -13.68 -11.64
N ARG A 64 -4.61 -12.38 -11.96
CA ARG A 64 -3.54 -11.42 -11.63
C ARG A 64 -3.29 -11.34 -10.11
N PHE A 65 -4.35 -11.42 -9.30
CA PHE A 65 -4.19 -11.47 -7.84
C PHE A 65 -3.41 -12.70 -7.37
N LEU A 66 -3.69 -13.88 -7.92
CA LEU A 66 -2.97 -15.12 -7.59
C LEU A 66 -1.49 -15.01 -7.96
N ASP A 67 -1.20 -14.46 -9.14
CA ASP A 67 0.15 -14.31 -9.68
C ASP A 67 0.98 -13.19 -9.00
N SER A 68 0.34 -12.31 -8.23
CA SER A 68 1.00 -11.18 -7.56
C SER A 68 1.56 -11.54 -6.19
N TYR A 69 2.73 -11.03 -5.87
CA TYR A 69 3.21 -10.93 -4.49
C TYR A 69 2.52 -9.75 -3.79
N MET A 70 2.35 -9.83 -2.47
CA MET A 70 1.93 -8.68 -1.66
C MET A 70 2.91 -8.46 -0.53
N TYR A 71 3.30 -7.20 -0.39
CA TYR A 71 4.17 -6.72 0.66
C TYR A 71 3.45 -5.67 1.51
N LEU A 72 3.75 -5.63 2.79
CA LEU A 72 3.25 -4.65 3.73
C LEU A 72 4.41 -3.80 4.26
N THR A 73 4.32 -2.50 4.05
CA THR A 73 5.21 -1.51 4.66
C THR A 73 4.39 -0.70 5.66
N VAL A 74 4.80 -0.73 6.92
CA VAL A 74 4.15 0.01 8.00
C VAL A 74 5.18 0.81 8.77
N LYS A 75 4.92 2.11 8.92
CA LYS A 75 5.79 3.00 9.69
C LYS A 75 4.93 3.80 10.65
N ARG A 76 5.10 3.58 11.95
CA ARG A 76 4.56 4.43 13.01
C ARG A 76 5.73 4.98 13.81
N GLN A 77 6.22 6.12 13.36
CA GLN A 77 7.39 6.80 13.91
C GLN A 77 7.16 8.32 13.84
N TYR A 78 7.80 9.06 14.74
CA TYR A 78 7.69 10.51 14.78
C TYR A 78 8.42 11.14 13.58
N GLN A 79 7.69 11.81 12.70
CA GLN A 79 8.25 12.59 11.60
C GLN A 79 8.41 14.05 12.01
N SER A 80 9.64 14.58 12.03
CA SER A 80 9.82 16.03 12.21
C SER A 80 9.38 16.79 10.95
N LYS A 81 8.92 18.03 11.11
CA LYS A 81 8.51 18.89 9.98
C LYS A 81 9.64 19.14 8.98
N SER A 82 10.90 19.12 9.43
CA SER A 82 12.10 19.37 8.63
C SER A 82 12.71 18.13 7.98
N LYS A 83 12.29 16.91 8.37
CA LYS A 83 12.84 15.65 7.85
C LYS A 83 11.71 14.73 7.42
N LEU A 84 11.40 14.77 6.13
CA LEU A 84 10.45 13.83 5.53
C LEU A 84 11.14 12.47 5.37
N PHE A 85 10.42 11.41 5.75
CA PHE A 85 10.87 10.02 5.59
C PHE A 85 10.87 9.57 4.13
N ASN A 86 10.01 10.19 3.33
CA ASN A 86 9.87 9.90 1.91
C ASN A 86 10.12 11.19 1.13
N ARG A 87 10.59 11.05 -0.12
CA ARG A 87 10.69 12.16 -1.07
C ARG A 87 9.33 12.87 -1.20
N PRO A 88 9.26 14.21 -1.21
CA PRO A 88 8.01 14.94 -1.43
C PRO A 88 7.30 14.50 -2.71
N GLY A 89 5.97 14.40 -2.67
CA GLY A 89 5.16 13.95 -3.80
C GLY A 89 4.71 12.49 -3.71
N TYR A 90 4.00 12.04 -4.74
CA TYR A 90 3.43 10.71 -4.81
C TYR A 90 4.28 9.80 -5.68
N HIS A 91 5.16 9.04 -5.03
CA HIS A 91 6.00 8.04 -5.72
C HIS A 91 5.41 6.64 -5.54
N SER A 92 5.48 5.81 -6.57
CA SER A 92 5.36 4.35 -6.43
C SER A 92 6.74 3.80 -6.16
N ASP A 93 6.87 3.01 -5.10
CA ASP A 93 8.08 2.21 -4.89
C ASP A 93 7.90 0.95 -5.73
N GLY A 94 8.63 0.88 -6.84
CA GLY A 94 8.55 -0.18 -7.84
C GLY A 94 9.60 0.08 -8.90
N PHE A 95 10.71 -0.65 -8.87
CA PHE A 95 11.78 -0.48 -9.85
C PHE A 95 11.46 -1.29 -11.09
N LEU A 96 10.94 -0.63 -12.14
CA LEU A 96 10.58 -1.25 -13.42
C LEU A 96 9.53 -2.37 -13.30
N THR A 97 8.69 -2.33 -12.26
CA THR A 97 7.64 -3.32 -11.99
C THR A 97 6.24 -2.71 -12.14
N ASP A 98 5.30 -3.54 -12.59
CA ASP A 98 3.87 -3.20 -12.75
C ASP A 98 3.10 -3.24 -11.40
N ASP A 99 3.73 -2.71 -10.36
CA ASP A 99 3.22 -2.78 -8.98
C ASP A 99 2.09 -1.80 -8.73
N ILE A 100 1.11 -2.25 -7.94
CA ILE A 100 -0.02 -1.44 -7.47
C ILE A 100 0.21 -1.10 -6.01
N ASN A 101 0.23 0.20 -5.70
CA ASN A 101 0.53 0.70 -4.37
C ASN A 101 -0.73 1.23 -3.69
N TYR A 102 -1.08 0.62 -2.56
CA TYR A 102 -2.14 1.10 -1.67
C TYR A 102 -1.52 1.81 -0.47
N ILE A 103 -1.98 3.03 -0.20
CA ILE A 103 -1.42 3.89 0.85
C ILE A 103 -2.54 4.36 1.78
N TRP A 104 -2.25 4.33 3.07
CA TRP A 104 -3.08 4.92 4.13
C TRP A 104 -2.18 5.61 5.16
N SER A 105 -2.70 6.64 5.81
CA SER A 105 -2.03 7.39 6.89
C SER A 105 -3.10 7.92 7.85
N ASP A 106 -2.74 8.24 9.10
CA ASP A 106 -3.63 8.76 10.16
C ASP A 106 -3.51 10.29 10.42
N LYS A 107 -2.41 10.95 10.04
CA LYS A 107 -2.09 12.33 10.51
C LYS A 107 -1.73 13.41 9.47
N LYS A 108 -1.75 13.13 8.17
CA LYS A 108 -1.62 14.18 7.12
C LYS A 108 -2.99 14.73 6.71
N GLU A 109 -3.09 15.91 6.12
CA GLU A 109 -4.36 16.57 5.74
C GLU A 109 -5.28 15.78 4.77
N LYS A 110 -4.86 14.58 4.33
CA LYS A 110 -5.62 13.62 3.50
C LYS A 110 -5.78 12.24 4.16
N ALA A 111 -5.59 12.14 5.47
CA ALA A 111 -5.21 10.91 6.20
C ALA A 111 -6.34 10.23 6.98
N LYS A 112 -7.40 9.83 6.26
CA LYS A 112 -8.20 8.65 6.62
C LYS A 112 -8.48 7.76 5.40
N GLN A 113 -7.86 8.07 4.25
CA GLN A 113 -8.25 7.53 2.97
C GLN A 113 -7.25 6.48 2.51
N LEU A 114 -7.76 5.29 2.21
CA LEU A 114 -7.10 4.32 1.34
C LEU A 114 -7.03 4.93 -0.05
N ILE A 115 -5.80 5.05 -0.53
CA ILE A 115 -5.50 5.65 -1.81
C ILE A 115 -4.75 4.63 -2.67
N ASN A 116 -5.17 4.47 -3.92
CA ASN A 116 -4.52 3.60 -4.90
C ASN A 116 -3.68 4.45 -5.87
N LYS A 117 -2.40 4.08 -6.05
CA LYS A 117 -1.53 4.57 -7.11
C LYS A 117 -1.20 3.46 -8.08
N VAL A 118 -1.20 3.79 -9.36
CA VAL A 118 -1.00 2.83 -10.44
C VAL A 118 0.15 3.27 -11.33
N LYS A 119 0.96 2.26 -11.70
CA LYS A 119 1.91 2.16 -12.81
C LYS A 119 3.01 3.22 -12.87
N ASP A 120 4.26 2.75 -12.82
CA ASP A 120 5.31 3.35 -13.62
C ASP A 120 5.31 2.65 -14.99
N ASN A 121 4.74 3.27 -16.03
CA ASN A 121 4.98 2.81 -17.39
C ASN A 121 6.39 3.30 -17.73
N GLY A 122 7.40 2.55 -17.29
CA GLY A 122 8.80 2.85 -17.55
C GLY A 122 8.97 3.30 -19.00
N ALA A 123 9.61 4.45 -19.17
CA ALA A 123 10.02 4.97 -20.46
C ALA A 123 10.59 3.81 -21.29
N ARG A 124 9.99 3.58 -22.46
CA ARG A 124 10.62 2.76 -23.49
C ARG A 124 11.97 3.40 -23.79
N ILE A 125 13.04 2.65 -23.58
CA ILE A 125 14.28 2.88 -24.33
C ILE A 125 14.05 2.37 -25.74
#